data_AF-A0A7C5T5H0-F1
#
_entry.id   AF-A0A7C5T5H0-F1
#
_cell.length_a   1.000
_cell.length_b   1.000
_cell.length_c   1.000
_cell.angle_alpha   90.00
_cell.angle_beta   90.00
_cell.angle_gamma   90.00
#
_symmetry.space_group_name_H-M   'P 1'
#
loop_
_entity.id
_entity.type
_entity.pdbx_description
1 polymer ?
#
loop_
_entity_poly.entity_id
_entity_poly.type
_entity_poly.pdbx_seq_one_letter_code
_entity_poly.pdbx_strand_id
1 'polypeptide(L)'
;MSVPLLEIEGLALVGLVKEVSLEDCEIGPARKSKVRVALYDGRLLESECMLYERVVRSYLVLVKYVTLGRSISRGITEEEILEKVKFDVE
;
A
#
# COMPACT_ATOMS: atom_id res chain seq x y z
N MET A 1 10.87 -9.76 6.34
CA MET A 1 10.06 -10.88 6.86
C MET A 1 8.83 -10.95 6.01
N SER A 2 8.62 -12.06 5.30
CA SER A 2 7.47 -12.21 4.41
C SER A 2 6.22 -12.51 5.23
N VAL A 3 5.14 -11.79 4.94
CA VAL A 3 3.82 -11.93 5.57
C VAL A 3 2.73 -11.97 4.49
N PRO A 4 1.55 -12.55 4.77
CA PRO A 4 0.42 -12.50 3.85
C PRO A 4 0.04 -11.06 3.51
N LEU A 5 -0.29 -10.78 2.25
CA LEU A 5 -0.69 -9.44 1.79
C LEU A 5 -1.87 -8.88 2.59
N LEU A 6 -2.82 -9.74 2.97
CA LEU A 6 -3.97 -9.39 3.81
C LEU A 6 -3.56 -8.85 5.19
N GLU A 7 -2.46 -9.34 5.76
CA GLU A 7 -1.94 -8.83 7.04
C GLU A 7 -1.45 -7.38 6.87
N ILE A 8 -0.75 -7.09 5.77
CA ILE A 8 -0.31 -5.73 5.42
C ILE A 8 -1.51 -4.79 5.22
N GLU A 9 -2.56 -5.26 4.55
CA GLU A 9 -3.82 -4.51 4.38
C GLU A 9 -4.47 -4.21 5.73
N GLY A 10 -4.53 -5.19 6.63
CA GLY A 10 -5.01 -5.00 8.01
C GLY A 10 -4.25 -3.92 8.77
N LEU A 11 -2.91 -3.93 8.67
CA LEU A 11 -2.06 -2.92 9.31
C LEU A 11 -2.25 -1.51 8.73
N ALA A 12 -2.49 -1.40 7.42
CA ALA A 12 -2.76 -0.12 6.78
C ALA A 12 -4.13 0.45 7.18
N LEU A 13 -5.15 -0.41 7.29
CA LEU A 13 -6.50 -0.04 7.73
C LEU A 13 -6.50 0.61 9.12
N VAL A 14 -5.66 0.13 10.03
CA VAL A 14 -5.52 0.69 11.39
C VAL A 14 -4.48 1.82 11.49
N GLY A 15 -3.94 2.28 10.35
CA GLY A 15 -3.04 3.43 10.30
C GLY A 15 -1.61 3.17 10.80
N LEU A 16 -1.17 1.91 10.88
CA LEU A 16 0.17 1.56 11.37
C LEU A 16 1.25 1.60 10.28
N VAL A 17 0.85 1.58 9.01
CA VAL A 17 1.77 1.68 7.88
C VAL A 17 2.17 3.13 7.65
N LYS A 18 3.48 3.38 7.67
CA LYS A 18 4.09 4.70 7.43
C LYS A 18 4.36 4.94 5.96
N GLU A 19 4.93 3.95 5.28
CA GLU A 19 5.36 4.01 3.88
C GLU A 19 5.11 2.66 3.21
N VAL A 20 4.83 2.70 1.90
CA VAL A 20 4.58 1.53 1.07
C VAL A 20 5.34 1.68 -0.25
N SER A 21 5.91 0.58 -0.74
CA SER A 21 6.52 0.47 -2.06
C SER A 21 6.08 -0.82 -2.76
N LEU A 22 6.09 -0.78 -4.09
CA LEU A 22 5.92 -1.95 -4.94
C LEU A 22 7.28 -2.29 -5.54
N GLU A 23 7.78 -3.49 -5.27
CA GLU A 23 9.07 -3.97 -5.75
C GLU A 23 8.85 -5.11 -6.75
N ASP A 24 9.56 -5.07 -7.88
CA ASP A 24 9.56 -6.18 -8.83
C ASP A 24 10.43 -7.33 -8.31
N CYS A 25 9.89 -8.55 -8.35
CA CYS A 25 10.58 -9.75 -7.90
C CYS A 25 11.32 -10.44 -9.03
N GLU A 26 10.61 -10.69 -10.13
CA GLU A 26 11.10 -11.41 -11.30
C GLU A 26 10.53 -10.76 -12.56
N ILE A 27 11.42 -10.54 -13.53
CA ILE A 27 11.07 -10.09 -14.87
C ILE A 27 11.15 -11.31 -15.78
N GLY A 28 10.05 -12.06 -15.85
CA GLY A 28 9.87 -13.23 -16.71
C GLY A 28 8.65 -13.05 -17.63
N PRO A 29 8.09 -14.13 -18.20
CA PRO A 29 6.92 -14.05 -19.09
C PRO A 29 5.67 -13.47 -18.42
N ALA A 30 5.61 -13.50 -17.08
CA ALA A 30 4.61 -12.78 -16.29
C ALA A 30 5.32 -11.96 -15.21
N ARG A 31 5.06 -10.66 -15.17
CA ARG A 31 5.62 -9.73 -14.17
C ARG A 31 5.16 -10.15 -12.77
N LYS A 32 6.11 -10.39 -11.88
CA LYS A 32 5.82 -10.61 -10.45
C LYS A 32 6.34 -9.46 -9.63
N SER A 33 5.55 -9.04 -8.66
CA SER A 33 5.90 -7.97 -7.74
C SER A 33 5.52 -8.38 -6.31
N LYS A 34 6.06 -7.66 -5.33
CA LYS A 34 5.69 -7.75 -3.92
C LYS A 34 5.48 -6.35 -3.37
N VAL A 35 4.65 -6.25 -2.34
CA VAL A 35 4.53 -5.02 -1.55
C VAL A 35 5.58 -5.06 -0.45
N ARG A 36 6.22 -3.93 -0.20
CA ARG A 36 7.03 -3.72 1.00
C ARG A 36 6.47 -2.52 1.76
N VAL A 37 6.40 -2.65 3.08
CA VAL A 37 5.90 -1.60 3.97
C VAL A 37 6.88 -1.32 5.10
N ALA A 38 6.97 -0.06 5.48
CA ALA A 38 7.58 0.37 6.73
C ALA A 38 6.47 0.76 7.71
N LEU A 39 6.55 0.25 8.93
CA LEU A 39 5.64 0.60 10.02
C LEU A 39 6.22 1.78 10.83
N TYR A 40 5.36 2.47 11.58
CA TYR A 40 5.81 3.55 12.48
C TYR A 40 6.73 3.06 13.62
N ASP A 41 6.66 1.77 13.97
CA ASP A 41 7.54 1.14 14.97
C ASP A 41 8.93 0.76 14.42
N GLY A 42 9.20 1.05 13.15
CA GLY A 42 10.47 0.77 12.48
C GLY A 42 10.58 -0.62 11.87
N ARG A 43 9.58 -1.50 12.02
CA ARG A 43 9.59 -2.80 11.35
C ARG A 43 9.37 -2.66 9.85
N LEU A 44 10.05 -3.54 9.10
CA LEU A 44 9.88 -3.71 7.66
C LEU A 44 9.22 -5.06 7.38
N LEU A 45 8.08 -5.02 6.70
CA LEU A 45 7.35 -6.20 6.27
C LEU A 45 7.27 -6.22 4.74
N GLU A 46 7.21 -7.40 4.18
CA GLU A 46 7.04 -7.58 2.74
C GLU A 46 6.04 -8.69 2.46
N SER A 47 5.30 -8.59 1.36
CA SER A 47 4.44 -9.69 0.90
C SER A 47 5.26 -10.78 0.23
N GLU A 48 4.62 -11.92 -0.02
CA GLU A 48 5.12 -12.88 -0.99
C GLU A 48 5.16 -12.26 -2.40
N CYS A 49 6.04 -12.79 -3.25
CA CYS A 49 6.10 -12.44 -4.66
C CYS A 49 4.93 -13.07 -5.41
N MET A 50 4.07 -12.25 -5.99
CA MET A 50 2.86 -12.69 -6.70
C MET A 50 2.77 -12.01 -8.05
N LEU A 51 1.83 -12.46 -8.90
CA LEU A 51 1.55 -11.79 -10.18
C LEU A 51 1.20 -10.32 -9.95
N TYR A 52 1.79 -9.42 -10.75
CA TYR A 52 1.60 -7.98 -10.64
C TYR A 52 0.12 -7.59 -10.56
N GLU A 53 -0.73 -8.19 -11.40
CA GLU A 53 -2.18 -7.98 -11.43
C GLU A 53 -2.88 -8.24 -10.09
N ARG A 54 -2.36 -9.16 -9.27
CA ARG A 54 -2.89 -9.46 -7.93
C ARG A 54 -2.42 -8.47 -6.88
N VAL A 55 -1.24 -7.88 -7.06
CA VAL A 55 -0.56 -7.05 -6.06
C VAL A 55 -0.85 -5.57 -6.27
N VAL A 56 -0.93 -5.13 -7.52
CA VAL A 56 -1.05 -3.71 -7.89
C VAL A 56 -2.29 -3.06 -7.28
N ARG A 57 -3.42 -3.77 -7.25
CA ARG A 57 -4.66 -3.24 -6.68
C ARG A 57 -4.52 -2.99 -5.18
N SER A 58 -3.98 -3.96 -4.45
CA SER A 58 -3.71 -3.81 -3.02
C SER A 58 -2.69 -2.70 -2.77
N TYR A 59 -1.62 -2.62 -3.56
CA TYR A 59 -0.65 -1.54 -3.48
C TYR A 59 -1.29 -0.15 -3.60
N LEU A 60 -2.14 0.08 -4.60
CA LEU A 60 -2.84 1.36 -4.78
C LEU A 60 -3.73 1.71 -3.57
N VAL A 61 -4.42 0.71 -3.03
CA VAL A 61 -5.26 0.86 -1.83
C VAL A 61 -4.39 1.23 -0.60
N LEU A 62 -3.26 0.54 -0.41
CA LEU A 62 -2.31 0.82 0.68
C LEU A 62 -1.74 2.24 0.59
N VAL A 63 -1.36 2.70 -0.60
CA VAL A 63 -0.89 4.08 -0.84
C VAL A 63 -1.94 5.10 -0.40
N LYS A 64 -3.22 4.83 -0.68
CA LYS A 64 -4.32 5.71 -0.28
C LYS A 64 -4.55 5.68 1.23
N TYR A 65 -4.50 4.53 1.91
CA TYR A 65 -4.57 4.48 3.37
C TYR A 65 -3.46 5.29 4.05
N VAL A 66 -2.23 5.17 3.55
CA VAL A 66 -1.10 5.97 4.06
C VAL A 66 -1.33 7.47 3.82
N THR A 67 -1.81 7.85 2.63
CA THR A 67 -2.09 9.25 2.29
C THR A 67 -3.25 9.81 3.10
N LEU A 68 -4.29 9.01 3.32
CA LEU A 68 -5.49 9.35 4.08
C LEU A 68 -5.14 9.56 5.55
N GLY A 69 -4.42 8.61 6.17
CA GLY A 69 -3.96 8.74 7.55
C GLY A 69 -3.13 10.00 7.76
N ARG A 70 -2.24 10.33 6.81
CA ARG A 70 -1.48 11.60 6.83
C ARG A 70 -2.39 12.82 6.69
N SER A 71 -3.42 12.77 5.85
CA SER A 71 -4.34 13.88 5.63
C SER A 71 -5.23 14.15 6.84
N ILE A 72 -5.81 13.09 7.43
CA ILE A 72 -6.60 13.16 8.67
C ILE A 72 -5.73 13.70 9.82
N SER A 73 -4.49 13.21 9.97
CA SER A 73 -3.57 13.71 11.00
C SER A 73 -3.22 15.20 10.85
N ARG A 74 -3.43 15.77 9.65
CA ARG A 74 -3.22 17.19 9.34
C ARG A 74 -4.51 18.03 9.41
N GLY A 75 -5.63 17.43 9.81
CA GLY A 75 -6.92 18.13 9.95
C GLY A 75 -7.63 18.43 8.62
N ILE A 76 -7.32 17.68 7.56
CA ILE A 76 -7.97 17.81 6.24
C ILE A 76 -9.37 17.17 6.31
N THR A 77 -10.38 17.81 5.71
CA THR A 77 -11.77 17.32 5.76
C THR A 77 -12.01 16.14 4.82
N GLU A 78 -13.09 15.39 5.05
CA GLU A 78 -13.48 14.23 4.23
C GLU A 78 -13.71 14.61 2.75
N GLU A 79 -14.25 15.80 2.49
CA GLU A 79 -14.50 16.33 1.14
C GLU A 79 -13.17 16.59 0.39
N GLU A 80 -12.21 17.22 1.05
CA GLU A 80 -10.87 17.48 0.50
C GLU A 80 -10.07 16.19 0.26
N ILE A 81 -10.34 15.16 1.05
CA ILE A 81 -9.79 13.81 0.87
C ILE A 81 -10.37 13.17 -0.39
N LEU A 82 -11.70 13.21 -0.56
CA LEU A 82 -12.39 12.58 -1.70
C LEU A 82 -11.94 13.18 -3.05
N GLU A 83 -11.69 14.49 -3.11
CA GLU A 83 -11.15 15.13 -4.32
C GLU A 83 -9.75 14.63 -4.70
N LYS A 84 -8.91 14.29 -3.72
CA LYS A 84 -7.55 13.75 -3.92
C LYS A 84 -7.53 12.24 -4.21
N VAL A 85 -8.67 11.57 -4.10
CA VAL A 85 -8.82 10.12 -4.33
C VAL A 85 -9.20 9.80 -5.78
N LYS A 86 -9.39 10.79 -6.66
CA LYS A 86 -9.63 10.54 -8.10
C LYS A 86 -8.61 9.55 -8.67
N PHE A 87 -9.14 8.47 -9.25
CA PHE A 87 -8.36 7.42 -9.88
C PHE A 87 -8.09 7.82 -11.32
N ASP A 88 -6.85 8.16 -11.66
CA ASP A 88 -6.42 8.17 -13.06
C ASP A 88 -6.24 6.71 -13.49
N VAL A 89 -7.34 6.13 -13.96
CA VAL A 89 -7.33 4.87 -14.68
C VAL A 89 -7.28 5.22 -16.16
N GLU A 90 -6.07 5.51 -16.66
CA GLU A 90 -5.76 5.54 -18.10
C GLU A 90 -5.19 4.19 -18.53
#